data_AF-A0A358DZL1-F1
#
_entry.id   AF-A0A358DZL1-F1
#
_cell.length_a   1.000
_cell.length_b   1.000
_cell.length_c   1.000
_cell.angle_alpha   90.00
_cell.angle_beta   90.00
_cell.angle_gamma   90.00
#
_symmetry.space_group_name_H-M   'P 1'
#
loop_
_entity.id
_entity.type
_entity.pdbx_description
1 polymer ?
#
loop_
_entity_poly.entity_id
_entity_poly.type
_entity_poly.pdbx_seq_one_letter_code
_entity_poly.pdbx_strand_id
1 'polypeptide(L)'
;MNLKQETLHANVETANSKQIATLKKHFPNCFDRDGNFIVERMQEICSTGGVELSRESYSLNWLGKSYARLLANIPPNTLINADVEHNTQEQNRGSKNLLIKGDNLEVLKHLVNAYSEKVKMIFIDPPYNTGSDDFVYNDDRKFTKEQLSELSGVDTDEAERILSFLDKGSSTHSAWLTFIYPRLYIARELLREDGVIFISIDDNEVSQLKLVCDEIFGEANFVSNIVWQKKYSVSNDDPNIAAMHDHILVYRKTEAFSRRLLPRTEKQISRYKNPDNDPRGVWTSGEYVSCSGPTYYPV
;
A
#
# COMPACT_ATOMS: atom_id res chain seq x y z
N MET A 1 -5.67 29.81 -33.45
CA MET A 1 -5.05 29.13 -32.31
C MET A 1 -5.21 27.65 -32.57
N ASN A 2 -4.15 26.96 -33.02
CA ASN A 2 -4.23 25.52 -33.30
C ASN A 2 -4.33 24.81 -31.94
N LEU A 3 -5.52 24.33 -31.59
CA LEU A 3 -5.70 23.37 -30.51
C LEU A 3 -4.90 22.13 -30.89
N LYS A 4 -3.76 21.90 -30.24
CA LYS A 4 -3.11 20.59 -30.28
C LYS A 4 -4.10 19.61 -29.65
N GLN A 5 -4.65 18.71 -30.45
CA GLN A 5 -5.27 17.50 -29.92
C GLN A 5 -4.17 16.69 -29.25
N GLU A 6 -4.09 16.76 -27.92
CA GLU A 6 -3.33 15.81 -27.14
C GLU A 6 -4.26 14.65 -26.79
N THR A 7 -3.95 13.46 -27.30
CA THR A 7 -4.58 12.22 -26.85
C THR A 7 -4.04 11.92 -25.46
N LEU A 8 -4.83 12.24 -24.44
CA LEU A 8 -4.53 11.87 -23.05
C LEU A 8 -4.45 10.34 -22.97
N HIS A 9 -3.34 9.80 -22.44
CA HIS A 9 -3.08 8.36 -22.25
C HIS A 9 -2.85 7.50 -23.51
N ALA A 10 -2.11 8.02 -24.50
CA ALA A 10 -1.83 7.30 -25.75
C ALA A 10 -0.76 6.18 -25.66
N ASN A 11 -0.02 6.07 -24.56
CA ASN A 11 1.11 5.14 -24.45
C ASN A 11 0.64 3.76 -23.94
N VAL A 12 1.14 2.71 -24.59
CA VAL A 12 0.96 1.32 -24.13
C VAL A 12 1.89 1.07 -22.96
N GLU A 13 1.33 0.90 -21.77
CA GLU A 13 2.06 0.60 -20.53
C GLU A 13 2.08 -0.91 -20.28
N THR A 14 3.25 -1.46 -19.99
CA THR A 14 3.46 -2.87 -19.57
C THR A 14 3.58 -2.97 -18.04
N ALA A 15 3.67 -4.19 -17.50
CA ALA A 15 3.86 -4.45 -16.07
C ALA A 15 5.12 -3.83 -15.43
N ASN A 16 6.10 -3.37 -16.21
CA ASN A 16 7.34 -2.75 -15.73
C ASN A 16 7.78 -1.47 -16.48
N SER A 17 7.00 -1.02 -17.46
CA SER A 17 7.33 0.11 -18.35
C SER A 17 7.76 1.39 -17.61
N LYS A 18 6.97 1.87 -16.64
CA LYS A 18 7.29 3.05 -15.83
C LYS A 18 8.59 2.88 -15.02
N GLN A 19 8.81 1.68 -14.48
CA GLN A 19 9.98 1.35 -13.68
C GLN A 19 11.25 1.36 -14.54
N ILE A 20 11.20 0.76 -15.72
CA ILE A 20 12.32 0.77 -16.69
C ILE A 20 12.61 2.19 -17.19
N ALA A 21 11.59 3.01 -17.45
CA ALA A 21 11.77 4.40 -17.85
C ALA A 21 12.49 5.22 -16.76
N THR A 22 12.13 5.00 -15.49
CA THR A 22 12.79 5.63 -14.34
C THR A 22 14.26 5.22 -14.26
N LEU A 23 14.57 3.94 -14.40
CA LEU A 23 15.95 3.45 -14.40
C LEU A 23 16.77 4.07 -15.54
N LYS A 24 16.24 4.09 -16.77
CA LYS A 24 16.95 4.70 -17.92
C LYS A 24 17.19 6.20 -17.74
N LYS A 25 16.24 6.91 -17.12
CA LYS A 25 16.33 8.36 -16.88
C LYS A 25 17.40 8.70 -15.84
N HIS A 26 17.45 7.97 -14.73
CA HIS A 26 18.29 8.30 -13.58
C HIS A 26 19.63 7.56 -13.55
N PHE A 27 19.71 6.39 -14.20
CA PHE A 27 20.90 5.55 -14.27
C PHE A 27 21.23 5.15 -15.72
N PRO A 28 21.41 6.11 -16.64
CA PRO A 28 21.65 5.82 -18.06
C PRO A 28 22.96 5.05 -18.28
N ASN A 29 23.95 5.20 -17.39
CA ASN A 29 25.19 4.45 -17.43
C ASN A 29 25.00 2.95 -17.16
N CYS A 30 23.89 2.52 -16.58
CA CYS A 30 23.58 1.10 -16.39
C CYS A 30 22.98 0.44 -17.64
N PHE A 31 22.99 1.11 -18.79
CA PHE A 31 22.51 0.54 -20.05
C PHE A 31 23.61 0.58 -21.12
N ASP A 32 23.68 -0.44 -21.97
CA ASP A 32 24.59 -0.49 -23.11
C ASP A 32 24.04 0.28 -24.32
N ARG A 33 24.77 0.23 -25.45
CA ARG A 33 24.37 0.90 -26.70
C ARG A 33 23.05 0.36 -27.27
N ASP A 34 22.75 -0.90 -27.02
CA ASP A 34 21.56 -1.60 -27.52
C ASP A 34 20.38 -1.49 -26.53
N GLY A 35 20.61 -0.87 -25.36
CA GLY A 35 19.62 -0.62 -24.34
C GLY A 35 19.42 -1.78 -23.35
N ASN A 36 20.33 -2.76 -23.32
CA ASN A 36 20.33 -3.84 -22.33
C ASN A 36 20.88 -3.35 -20.99
N PHE A 37 20.36 -3.89 -19.89
CA PHE A 37 20.78 -3.51 -18.54
C PHE A 37 22.09 -4.20 -18.14
N ILE A 38 23.05 -3.41 -17.65
CA ILE A 38 24.37 -3.85 -17.17
C ILE A 38 24.32 -3.94 -15.65
N VAL A 39 24.17 -5.16 -15.14
CA VAL A 39 23.96 -5.44 -13.70
C VAL A 39 25.15 -4.97 -12.85
N GLU A 40 26.38 -5.20 -13.33
CA GLU A 40 27.62 -4.90 -12.61
C GLU A 40 27.73 -3.40 -12.30
N ARG A 41 27.34 -2.54 -13.23
CA ARG A 41 27.38 -1.07 -13.02
C ARG A 41 26.41 -0.61 -11.94
N MET A 42 25.25 -1.25 -11.82
CA MET A 42 24.32 -0.94 -10.73
C MET A 42 24.86 -1.45 -9.38
N GLN A 43 25.47 -2.63 -9.36
CA GLN A 43 26.12 -3.18 -8.17
C GLN A 43 27.28 -2.29 -7.68
N GLU A 44 28.08 -1.74 -8.59
CA GLU A 44 29.14 -0.77 -8.28
C GLU A 44 28.58 0.50 -7.62
N ILE A 45 27.49 1.05 -8.15
CA ILE A 45 26.81 2.23 -7.58
C ILE A 45 26.34 1.93 -6.14
N CYS A 46 25.65 0.81 -5.94
CA CYS A 46 25.15 0.41 -4.62
C CYS A 46 26.30 0.22 -3.61
N SER A 47 27.37 -0.45 -4.03
CA SER A 47 28.52 -0.75 -3.17
C SER A 47 29.29 0.53 -2.77
N THR A 48 29.42 1.48 -3.70
CA THR A 48 30.08 2.77 -3.42
C THR A 48 29.27 3.64 -2.46
N GLY A 49 27.94 3.50 -2.47
CA GLY A 49 27.03 4.20 -1.56
C GLY A 49 26.99 3.65 -0.13
N GLY A 50 27.79 2.62 0.19
CA GLY A 50 27.77 1.97 1.50
C GLY A 50 26.52 1.12 1.75
N VAL A 51 25.80 0.74 0.69
CA VAL A 51 24.63 -0.15 0.78
C VAL A 51 25.12 -1.59 0.71
N GLU A 52 24.86 -2.38 1.74
CA GLU A 52 25.16 -3.82 1.72
C GLU A 52 24.20 -4.56 0.79
N LEU A 53 24.75 -5.46 -0.04
CA LEU A 53 23.96 -6.29 -0.93
C LEU A 53 23.38 -7.48 -0.15
N SER A 54 22.06 -7.47 0.04
CA SER A 54 21.36 -8.61 0.63
C SER A 54 21.41 -9.84 -0.27
N ARG A 55 21.55 -11.02 0.35
CA ARG A 55 21.41 -12.33 -0.30
C ARG A 55 20.04 -12.96 -0.05
N GLU A 56 19.14 -12.24 0.60
CA GLU A 56 17.79 -12.70 0.87
C GLU A 56 16.99 -12.83 -0.43
N SER A 57 16.35 -13.98 -0.63
CA SER A 57 15.66 -14.32 -1.87
C SER A 57 14.23 -14.84 -1.64
N TYR A 58 13.59 -14.41 -0.56
CA TYR A 58 12.20 -14.77 -0.28
C TYR A 58 11.23 -13.94 -1.14
N SER A 59 10.17 -14.56 -1.65
CA SER A 59 9.06 -13.83 -2.28
C SER A 59 7.74 -14.56 -2.12
N LEU A 60 6.67 -13.80 -1.88
CA LEU A 60 5.31 -14.30 -2.03
C LEU A 60 4.93 -14.25 -3.53
N ASN A 61 4.66 -15.40 -4.12
CA ASN A 61 4.18 -15.49 -5.51
C ASN A 61 2.73 -15.98 -5.55
N TRP A 62 1.95 -15.51 -6.52
CA TRP A 62 0.56 -15.92 -6.74
C TRP A 62 0.17 -15.80 -8.22
N LEU A 63 -0.85 -16.56 -8.63
CA LEU A 63 -1.41 -16.47 -9.98
C LEU A 63 -2.11 -15.12 -10.14
N GLY A 64 -1.69 -14.32 -11.12
CA GLY A 64 -2.22 -12.97 -11.34
C GLY A 64 -1.33 -11.84 -10.82
N LYS A 65 -0.15 -12.13 -10.27
CA LYS A 65 0.81 -11.10 -9.83
C LYS A 65 1.27 -10.17 -10.96
N SER A 66 1.61 -10.74 -12.11
CA SER A 66 1.99 -9.97 -13.32
C SER A 66 0.84 -9.09 -13.82
N TYR A 67 -0.38 -9.62 -13.77
CA TYR A 67 -1.60 -8.88 -14.09
C TYR A 67 -1.85 -7.72 -13.13
N ALA A 68 -1.71 -7.94 -11.82
CA ALA A 68 -1.84 -6.89 -10.81
C ALA A 68 -0.83 -5.74 -11.02
N ARG A 69 0.41 -6.05 -11.41
CA ARG A 69 1.43 -5.06 -11.79
C ARG A 69 1.05 -4.29 -13.05
N LEU A 70 0.53 -4.98 -14.06
CA LEU A 70 0.00 -4.33 -15.26
C LEU A 70 -1.12 -3.34 -14.88
N LEU A 71 -2.09 -3.75 -14.07
CA LEU A 71 -3.20 -2.90 -13.63
C LEU A 71 -2.76 -1.62 -12.90
N ALA A 72 -1.65 -1.67 -12.17
CA ALA A 72 -1.10 -0.50 -11.49
C ALA A 72 -0.47 0.50 -12.49
N ASN A 73 0.09 0.01 -13.59
CA ASN A 73 0.77 0.83 -14.59
C ASN A 73 -0.18 1.40 -15.64
N ILE A 74 -1.22 0.66 -16.06
CA ILE A 74 -2.12 1.13 -17.12
C ILE A 74 -2.84 2.42 -16.70
N PRO A 75 -3.01 3.38 -17.64
CA PRO A 75 -3.70 4.64 -17.38
C PRO A 75 -5.18 4.42 -17.04
N PRO A 76 -5.85 5.43 -16.44
CA PRO A 76 -7.28 5.34 -16.22
C PRO A 76 -8.03 5.29 -17.57
N ASN A 77 -9.10 4.49 -17.61
CA ASN A 77 -9.97 4.34 -18.80
C ASN A 77 -11.33 5.06 -18.64
N THR A 78 -11.48 5.82 -17.55
CA THR A 78 -12.70 6.55 -17.18
C THR A 78 -12.48 8.06 -17.18
N LEU A 79 -13.54 8.84 -16.98
CA LEU A 79 -13.48 10.30 -16.77
C LEU A 79 -14.08 10.68 -15.42
N ILE A 80 -13.62 11.78 -14.83
CA ILE A 80 -14.24 12.38 -13.64
C ILE A 80 -15.28 13.41 -14.07
N ASN A 81 -16.45 13.36 -13.43
CA ASN A 81 -17.51 14.34 -13.63
C ASN A 81 -18.03 14.85 -12.28
N ALA A 82 -18.39 16.12 -12.21
CA ALA A 82 -18.87 16.74 -10.98
C ALA A 82 -20.37 16.53 -10.81
N ASP A 83 -20.81 16.19 -9.59
CA ASP A 83 -22.21 16.30 -9.18
C ASP A 83 -22.53 17.78 -8.92
N VAL A 84 -22.94 18.49 -9.97
CA VAL A 84 -23.20 19.94 -9.91
C VAL A 84 -24.33 20.27 -8.94
N GLU A 85 -25.36 19.42 -8.87
CA GLU A 85 -26.50 19.63 -7.98
C GLU A 85 -26.06 19.58 -6.51
N HIS A 86 -25.32 18.55 -6.12
CA HIS A 86 -24.79 18.43 -4.76
C HIS A 86 -23.76 19.53 -4.44
N ASN A 87 -22.84 19.81 -5.36
CA ASN A 87 -21.70 20.69 -5.13
C ASN A 87 -22.08 22.18 -5.05
N THR A 88 -23.22 22.58 -5.63
CA THR A 88 -23.65 23.98 -5.66
C THR A 88 -24.48 24.40 -4.44
N GLN A 89 -24.91 23.44 -3.61
CA GLN A 89 -25.63 23.69 -2.36
C GLN A 89 -24.77 24.54 -1.41
N GLU A 90 -25.41 25.47 -0.68
CA GLU A 90 -24.70 26.48 0.11
C GLU A 90 -23.76 25.87 1.16
N GLN A 91 -24.17 24.77 1.79
CA GLN A 91 -23.35 24.06 2.79
C GLN A 91 -22.11 23.37 2.21
N ASN A 92 -22.11 23.07 0.90
CA ASN A 92 -21.03 22.35 0.23
C ASN A 92 -20.08 23.31 -0.52
N ARG A 93 -20.55 24.52 -0.81
CA ARG A 93 -19.79 25.53 -1.54
C ARG A 93 -18.51 25.88 -0.80
N GLY A 94 -17.37 25.78 -1.48
CA GLY A 94 -16.06 26.09 -0.91
C GLY A 94 -15.49 25.01 0.04
N SER A 95 -16.18 23.88 0.20
CA SER A 95 -15.68 22.72 0.96
C SER A 95 -14.31 22.28 0.45
N LYS A 96 -13.47 21.82 1.38
CA LYS A 96 -12.17 21.19 1.09
C LYS A 96 -12.24 19.66 1.11
N ASN A 97 -13.40 19.11 1.45
CA ASN A 97 -13.65 17.67 1.53
C ASN A 97 -14.23 17.18 0.22
N LEU A 98 -13.84 15.97 -0.19
CA LEU A 98 -14.26 15.35 -1.44
C LEU A 98 -14.83 13.96 -1.16
N LEU A 99 -15.93 13.62 -1.83
CA LEU A 99 -16.45 12.26 -1.95
C LEU A 99 -16.50 11.92 -3.44
N ILE A 100 -15.87 10.81 -3.83
CA ILE A 100 -15.79 10.38 -5.23
C ILE A 100 -16.43 9.00 -5.32
N LYS A 101 -17.38 8.85 -6.25
CA LYS A 101 -18.05 7.57 -6.52
C LYS A 101 -17.42 6.91 -7.75
N GLY A 102 -17.00 5.66 -7.61
CA GLY A 102 -16.43 4.87 -8.69
C GLY A 102 -15.61 3.70 -8.15
N ASP A 103 -15.04 2.89 -9.05
CA ASP A 103 -14.01 1.93 -8.66
C ASP A 103 -12.79 2.68 -8.13
N ASN A 104 -12.34 2.32 -6.93
CA ASN A 104 -11.28 3.02 -6.25
C ASN A 104 -9.93 2.93 -6.98
N LEU A 105 -9.65 1.88 -7.76
CA LEU A 105 -8.41 1.80 -8.53
C LEU A 105 -8.40 2.88 -9.63
N GLU A 106 -9.50 3.04 -10.37
CA GLU A 106 -9.62 4.08 -11.39
C GLU A 106 -9.63 5.49 -10.78
N VAL A 107 -10.33 5.69 -9.66
CA VAL A 107 -10.31 6.97 -8.94
C VAL A 107 -8.90 7.33 -8.48
N LEU A 108 -8.18 6.38 -7.86
CA LEU A 108 -6.79 6.60 -7.41
C LEU A 108 -5.88 7.02 -8.57
N LYS A 109 -6.01 6.38 -9.74
CA LYS A 109 -5.23 6.74 -10.95
C LYS A 109 -5.47 8.18 -11.39
N HIS A 110 -6.71 8.65 -11.38
CA HIS A 110 -7.01 10.05 -11.69
C HIS A 110 -6.39 11.02 -10.67
N LEU A 111 -6.33 10.62 -9.40
CA LEU A 111 -5.76 11.46 -8.34
C LEU A 111 -4.24 11.61 -8.44
N VAL A 112 -3.51 10.64 -9.04
CA VAL A 112 -2.03 10.67 -9.13
C VAL A 112 -1.52 12.01 -9.67
N ASN A 113 -2.09 12.50 -10.78
CA ASN A 113 -1.61 13.72 -11.44
C ASN A 113 -1.66 14.98 -10.54
N ALA A 114 -2.63 15.04 -9.63
CA ALA A 114 -2.85 16.23 -8.79
C ALA A 114 -2.43 16.04 -7.33
N TYR A 115 -2.43 14.80 -6.83
CA TYR A 115 -2.29 14.46 -5.41
C TYR A 115 -1.11 13.54 -5.10
N SER A 116 -0.29 13.16 -6.09
CA SER A 116 0.97 12.46 -5.82
C SER A 116 1.79 13.23 -4.78
N GLU A 117 2.25 12.51 -3.77
CA GLU A 117 3.03 13.05 -2.64
C GLU A 117 2.32 14.15 -1.82
N LYS A 118 0.99 14.16 -1.76
CA LYS A 118 0.22 15.16 -0.98
C LYS A 118 -0.60 14.59 0.17
N VAL A 119 -0.82 13.28 0.21
CA VAL A 119 -1.64 12.64 1.25
C VAL A 119 -0.81 12.37 2.50
N LYS A 120 -1.27 12.88 3.66
CA LYS A 120 -0.57 12.68 4.94
C LYS A 120 -0.90 11.34 5.60
N MET A 121 -2.14 10.89 5.49
CA MET A 121 -2.62 9.68 6.13
C MET A 121 -3.65 9.01 5.24
N ILE A 122 -3.54 7.69 5.10
CA ILE A 122 -4.54 6.84 4.47
C ILE A 122 -5.05 5.87 5.55
N PHE A 123 -6.37 5.70 5.61
CA PHE A 123 -7.00 4.65 6.39
C PHE A 123 -7.96 3.90 5.47
N ILE A 124 -7.84 2.58 5.43
CA ILE A 124 -8.71 1.72 4.62
C ILE A 124 -9.16 0.50 5.42
N ASP A 125 -10.36 0.05 5.08
CA ASP A 125 -11.02 -1.13 5.61
C ASP A 125 -11.42 -2.03 4.42
N PRO A 126 -10.47 -2.76 3.81
CA PRO A 126 -10.75 -3.62 2.67
C PRO A 126 -11.66 -4.80 3.06
N PRO A 127 -12.27 -5.50 2.09
CA PRO A 127 -12.94 -6.78 2.38
C PRO A 127 -11.95 -7.77 3.01
N TYR A 128 -12.38 -8.52 4.02
CA TYR A 128 -11.50 -9.39 4.81
C TYR A 128 -11.34 -10.79 4.18
N ASN A 129 -12.18 -11.15 3.21
CA ASN A 129 -12.19 -12.45 2.55
C ASN A 129 -12.48 -13.59 3.54
N THR A 130 -13.48 -13.39 4.39
CA THR A 130 -13.91 -14.37 5.42
C THR A 130 -14.63 -15.57 4.80
N GLY A 131 -15.02 -15.48 3.53
CA GLY A 131 -15.86 -16.47 2.85
C GLY A 131 -17.35 -16.38 3.23
N SER A 132 -17.68 -15.52 4.19
CA SER A 132 -19.05 -15.11 4.51
C SER A 132 -19.35 -13.68 4.04
N ASP A 133 -18.32 -12.89 3.76
CA ASP A 133 -18.43 -11.67 2.99
C ASP A 133 -18.60 -12.01 1.50
N ASP A 134 -19.45 -11.26 0.80
CA ASP A 134 -19.72 -11.43 -0.63
C ASP A 134 -18.52 -11.03 -1.51
N PHE A 135 -17.27 -11.15 -1.00
CA PHE A 135 -16.08 -10.80 -1.76
C PHE A 135 -15.86 -11.81 -2.88
N VAL A 136 -16.00 -11.31 -4.10
CA VAL A 136 -15.64 -12.02 -5.32
C VAL A 136 -14.85 -11.04 -6.16
N TYR A 137 -13.61 -11.40 -6.52
CA TYR A 137 -12.87 -10.56 -7.45
C TYR A 137 -13.55 -10.62 -8.82
N ASN A 138 -14.02 -9.46 -9.27
CA ASN A 138 -14.61 -9.27 -10.59
C ASN A 138 -13.95 -8.06 -11.24
N ASP A 139 -13.29 -8.30 -12.37
CA ASP A 139 -12.64 -7.28 -13.18
C ASP A 139 -13.37 -7.22 -14.52
N ASP A 140 -13.85 -6.04 -14.90
CA ASP A 140 -14.61 -5.82 -16.12
C ASP A 140 -13.72 -5.72 -17.36
N ARG A 141 -12.39 -5.66 -17.17
CA ARG A 141 -11.41 -5.56 -18.25
C ARG A 141 -11.41 -6.82 -19.12
N LYS A 142 -11.39 -6.60 -20.43
CA LYS A 142 -11.40 -7.65 -21.45
C LYS A 142 -10.09 -7.63 -22.23
N PHE A 143 -9.12 -8.44 -21.79
CA PHE A 143 -7.89 -8.71 -22.52
C PHE A 143 -8.00 -10.04 -23.26
N THR A 144 -7.44 -10.14 -24.46
CA THR A 144 -7.14 -11.46 -25.04
C THR A 144 -5.90 -12.04 -24.38
N LYS A 145 -5.71 -13.36 -24.48
CA LYS A 145 -4.51 -14.01 -23.92
C LYS A 145 -3.22 -13.52 -24.58
N GLU A 146 -3.27 -13.19 -25.88
CA GLU A 146 -2.13 -12.63 -26.62
C GLU A 146 -1.79 -11.23 -26.11
N GLN A 147 -2.80 -10.36 -25.93
CA GLN A 147 -2.61 -9.03 -25.36
C GLN A 147 -2.06 -9.10 -23.94
N LEU A 148 -2.60 -9.98 -23.10
CA LEU A 148 -2.14 -10.13 -21.73
C LEU A 148 -0.71 -10.67 -21.69
N SER A 149 -0.38 -11.66 -22.50
CA SER A 149 0.98 -12.23 -22.62
C SER A 149 1.98 -11.14 -22.98
N GLU A 150 1.68 -10.32 -23.99
CA GLU A 150 2.53 -9.21 -24.42
C GLU A 150 2.71 -8.14 -23.34
N LEU A 151 1.62 -7.68 -22.72
CA LEU A 151 1.65 -6.56 -21.77
C LEU A 151 2.21 -6.94 -20.40
N SER A 152 1.98 -8.16 -19.95
CA SER A 152 2.42 -8.64 -18.63
C SER A 152 3.75 -9.40 -18.67
N GLY A 153 4.22 -9.78 -19.87
CA GLY A 153 5.49 -10.49 -20.07
C GLY A 153 5.45 -11.96 -19.64
N VAL A 154 4.26 -12.55 -19.52
CA VAL A 154 4.06 -13.98 -19.23
C VAL A 154 3.82 -14.75 -20.52
N ASP A 155 4.04 -16.06 -20.52
CA ASP A 155 3.71 -16.89 -21.68
C ASP A 155 2.19 -16.98 -21.91
N THR A 156 1.80 -17.44 -23.10
CA THR A 156 0.38 -17.50 -23.50
C THR A 156 -0.45 -18.46 -22.65
N ASP A 157 0.16 -19.51 -22.11
CA ASP A 157 -0.54 -20.52 -21.30
C ASP A 157 -0.81 -19.96 -19.90
N GLU A 158 0.15 -19.24 -19.31
CA GLU A 158 -0.04 -18.50 -18.06
C GLU A 158 -1.07 -17.37 -18.23
N ALA A 159 -1.02 -16.62 -19.34
CA ALA A 159 -2.02 -15.60 -19.64
C ALA A 159 -3.44 -16.20 -19.71
N GLU A 160 -3.61 -17.34 -20.39
CA GLU A 160 -4.89 -18.04 -20.46
C GLU A 160 -5.37 -18.51 -19.07
N ARG A 161 -4.47 -19.02 -18.23
CA ARG A 161 -4.79 -19.41 -16.84
C ARG A 161 -5.22 -18.22 -15.99
N ILE A 162 -4.55 -17.07 -16.13
CA ILE A 162 -4.92 -15.83 -15.43
C ILE A 162 -6.34 -15.42 -15.86
N LEU A 163 -6.64 -15.33 -17.16
CA LEU A 163 -7.96 -14.93 -17.64
C LEU A 163 -9.07 -15.89 -17.17
N SER A 164 -8.82 -17.20 -17.26
CA SER A 164 -9.75 -18.23 -16.75
C SER A 164 -10.03 -18.11 -15.26
N PHE A 165 -9.01 -17.70 -14.48
CA PHE A 165 -9.13 -17.45 -13.05
C PHE A 165 -9.95 -16.20 -12.74
N LEU A 166 -9.83 -15.15 -13.54
CA LEU A 166 -10.58 -13.90 -13.39
C LEU A 166 -12.06 -14.07 -13.73
N ASP A 167 -12.38 -14.79 -14.82
CA ASP A 167 -13.76 -14.94 -15.31
C ASP A 167 -14.66 -15.76 -14.38
N LYS A 168 -14.07 -16.62 -13.53
CA LYS A 168 -14.84 -17.52 -12.66
C LYS A 168 -15.37 -16.86 -11.39
N GLY A 169 -14.94 -15.63 -11.09
CA GLY A 169 -15.19 -15.00 -9.81
C GLY A 169 -14.53 -15.80 -8.68
N SER A 170 -13.42 -15.29 -8.15
CA SER A 170 -12.65 -16.03 -7.14
C SER A 170 -12.56 -15.26 -5.83
N SER A 171 -12.75 -15.99 -4.73
CA SER A 171 -12.49 -15.56 -3.34
C SER A 171 -11.21 -16.18 -2.77
N THR A 172 -10.30 -16.63 -3.65
CA THR A 172 -9.00 -17.17 -3.19
C THR A 172 -8.04 -16.04 -2.80
N HIS A 173 -7.01 -16.35 -2.01
CA HIS A 173 -5.94 -15.42 -1.67
C HIS A 173 -5.32 -14.75 -2.91
N SER A 174 -5.08 -15.51 -3.99
CA SER A 174 -4.58 -14.96 -5.25
C SER A 174 -5.49 -13.88 -5.83
N ALA A 175 -6.81 -14.00 -5.64
CA ALA A 175 -7.80 -13.08 -6.17
C ALA A 175 -7.82 -11.80 -5.35
N TRP A 176 -7.81 -11.96 -4.03
CA TRP A 176 -7.72 -10.86 -3.09
C TRP A 176 -6.40 -10.08 -3.24
N LEU A 177 -5.28 -10.77 -3.42
CA LEU A 177 -3.98 -10.15 -3.68
C LEU A 177 -3.97 -9.40 -5.02
N THR A 178 -4.55 -9.97 -6.07
CA THR A 178 -4.68 -9.32 -7.39
C THR A 178 -5.55 -8.05 -7.30
N PHE A 179 -6.59 -8.07 -6.47
CA PHE A 179 -7.43 -6.91 -6.17
C PHE A 179 -6.66 -5.81 -5.41
N ILE A 180 -6.02 -6.13 -4.28
CA ILE A 180 -5.50 -5.12 -3.36
C ILE A 180 -4.18 -4.52 -3.83
N TYR A 181 -3.33 -5.29 -4.52
CA TYR A 181 -1.98 -4.89 -4.93
C TYR A 181 -1.94 -3.57 -5.72
N PRO A 182 -2.66 -3.38 -6.84
CA PRO A 182 -2.57 -2.15 -7.62
C PRO A 182 -3.12 -0.93 -6.85
N ARG A 183 -4.08 -1.14 -5.95
CA ARG A 183 -4.67 -0.08 -5.12
C ARG A 183 -3.67 0.42 -4.09
N LEU A 184 -2.98 -0.49 -3.40
CA LEU A 184 -1.91 -0.14 -2.46
C LEU A 184 -0.70 0.49 -3.17
N TYR A 185 -0.35 -0.01 -4.35
CA TYR A 185 0.74 0.53 -5.16
C TYR A 185 0.52 2.02 -5.46
N ILE A 186 -0.67 2.37 -5.97
CA ILE A 186 -0.99 3.77 -6.28
C ILE A 186 -1.22 4.60 -5.01
N ALA A 187 -1.80 4.03 -3.95
CA ALA A 187 -1.94 4.70 -2.67
C ALA A 187 -0.57 5.17 -2.12
N ARG A 188 0.49 4.38 -2.31
CA ARG A 188 1.88 4.76 -1.96
C ARG A 188 2.39 5.96 -2.77
N GLU A 189 2.01 6.09 -4.04
CA GLU A 189 2.37 7.26 -4.88
C GLU A 189 1.71 8.54 -4.36
N LEU A 190 0.50 8.45 -3.81
CA LEU A 190 -0.25 9.58 -3.25
C LEU A 190 0.29 10.05 -1.89
N LEU A 191 0.86 9.15 -1.10
CA LEU A 191 1.42 9.47 0.21
C LEU A 191 2.59 10.47 0.08
N ARG A 192 2.61 11.46 0.96
CA ARG A 192 3.80 12.31 1.22
C ARG A 192 4.94 11.47 1.78
N GLU A 193 6.16 11.99 1.70
CA GLU A 193 7.34 11.36 2.32
C GLU A 193 7.16 11.07 3.82
N ASP A 194 6.51 11.98 4.54
CA ASP A 194 6.15 11.82 5.95
C ASP A 194 4.80 11.13 6.17
N GLY A 195 4.24 10.52 5.13
CA GLY A 195 2.91 9.91 5.11
C GLY A 195 2.86 8.50 5.73
N VAL A 196 1.66 8.09 6.12
CA VAL A 196 1.38 6.79 6.75
C VAL A 196 0.07 6.19 6.24
N ILE A 197 0.02 4.86 6.11
CA ILE A 197 -1.19 4.11 5.81
C ILE A 197 -1.52 3.15 6.96
N PHE A 198 -2.81 3.06 7.27
CA PHE A 198 -3.40 2.14 8.23
C PHE A 198 -4.40 1.25 7.48
N ILE A 199 -4.27 -0.06 7.65
CA ILE A 199 -5.08 -1.05 6.94
C ILE A 199 -5.68 -2.00 7.96
N SER A 200 -6.99 -1.91 8.18
CA SER A 200 -7.73 -2.90 8.97
C SER A 200 -7.78 -4.24 8.23
N ILE A 201 -7.62 -5.33 8.95
CA ILE A 201 -7.73 -6.69 8.41
C ILE A 201 -7.96 -7.70 9.54
N ASP A 202 -8.57 -8.84 9.26
CA ASP A 202 -8.62 -9.97 10.19
C ASP A 202 -7.59 -11.06 9.87
N ASP A 203 -7.70 -12.20 10.54
CA ASP A 203 -6.78 -13.32 10.42
C ASP A 203 -6.72 -13.96 9.01
N ASN A 204 -7.73 -13.78 8.15
CA ASN A 204 -7.82 -14.49 6.86
C ASN A 204 -6.73 -14.04 5.88
N GLU A 205 -6.41 -12.74 5.86
CA GLU A 205 -5.49 -12.15 4.89
C GLU A 205 -4.36 -11.33 5.53
N VAL A 206 -4.27 -11.25 6.87
CA VAL A 206 -3.23 -10.42 7.55
C VAL A 206 -1.81 -10.79 7.11
N SER A 207 -1.52 -12.07 6.90
CA SER A 207 -0.17 -12.54 6.52
C SER A 207 0.15 -12.16 5.07
N GLN A 208 -0.80 -12.38 4.17
CA GLN A 208 -0.71 -12.09 2.74
C GLN A 208 -0.60 -10.58 2.52
N LEU A 209 -1.43 -9.80 3.22
CA LEU A 209 -1.40 -8.34 3.20
C LEU A 209 -0.07 -7.80 3.72
N LYS A 210 0.45 -8.34 4.83
CA LYS A 210 1.76 -7.95 5.40
C LYS A 210 2.87 -8.12 4.35
N LEU A 211 2.96 -9.30 3.73
CA LEU A 211 3.98 -9.59 2.73
C LEU A 211 3.85 -8.74 1.47
N VAL A 212 2.62 -8.46 1.02
CA VAL A 212 2.40 -7.54 -0.12
C VAL A 212 2.74 -6.09 0.25
N CYS A 213 2.46 -5.67 1.48
CA CYS A 213 2.89 -4.34 1.94
C CYS A 213 4.41 -4.27 2.06
N ASP A 214 5.09 -5.33 2.49
CA ASP A 214 6.56 -5.39 2.49
C ASP A 214 7.13 -5.25 1.07
N GLU A 215 6.51 -5.87 0.07
CA GLU A 215 6.90 -5.70 -1.34
C GLU A 215 6.66 -4.27 -1.86
N ILE A 216 5.54 -3.64 -1.50
CA ILE A 216 5.15 -2.33 -2.04
C ILE A 216 5.84 -1.17 -1.31
N PHE A 217 5.86 -1.21 0.02
CA PHE A 217 6.37 -0.14 0.87
C PHE A 217 7.83 -0.36 1.29
N GLY A 218 8.33 -1.59 1.22
CA GLY A 218 9.59 -2.00 1.80
C GLY A 218 9.43 -2.37 3.27
N GLU A 219 9.98 -3.50 3.69
CA GLU A 219 9.85 -4.01 5.06
C GLU A 219 10.37 -3.03 6.13
N ALA A 220 11.45 -2.29 5.85
CA ALA A 220 11.98 -1.25 6.74
C ALA A 220 10.98 -0.11 7.06
N ASN A 221 9.95 0.03 6.22
CA ASN A 221 8.89 1.00 6.40
C ASN A 221 7.68 0.44 7.16
N PHE A 222 7.72 -0.82 7.61
CA PHE A 222 6.74 -1.33 8.56
C PHE A 222 6.87 -0.61 9.90
N VAL A 223 5.75 -0.12 10.43
CA VAL A 223 5.74 0.63 11.70
C VAL A 223 5.24 -0.25 12.84
N SER A 224 4.08 -0.90 12.66
CA SER A 224 3.46 -1.71 13.71
C SER A 224 2.29 -2.53 13.17
N ASN A 225 1.94 -3.58 13.92
CA ASN A 225 0.65 -4.26 13.84
C ASN A 225 -0.12 -3.90 15.12
N ILE A 226 -1.15 -3.06 14.99
CA ILE A 226 -2.01 -2.71 16.13
C ILE A 226 -3.07 -3.80 16.27
N VAL A 227 -3.13 -4.40 17.46
CA VAL A 227 -4.16 -5.37 17.83
C VAL A 227 -5.42 -4.62 18.26
N TRP A 228 -6.49 -4.71 17.47
CA TRP A 228 -7.77 -4.09 17.79
C TRP A 228 -8.70 -5.12 18.43
N GLN A 229 -8.91 -4.99 19.75
CA GLN A 229 -9.82 -5.87 20.48
C GLN A 229 -11.28 -5.64 20.05
N LYS A 230 -11.85 -6.59 19.31
CA LYS A 230 -13.24 -6.53 18.81
C LYS A 230 -14.27 -7.13 19.76
N LYS A 231 -13.84 -7.93 20.74
CA LYS A 231 -14.71 -8.55 21.76
C LYS A 231 -14.15 -8.36 23.17
N TYR A 232 -15.03 -8.04 24.12
CA TYR A 232 -14.68 -7.90 25.55
C TYR A 232 -14.91 -9.18 26.35
N SER A 233 -15.93 -9.94 25.99
CA SER A 233 -16.29 -11.20 26.62
C SER A 233 -15.94 -12.38 25.72
N VAL A 234 -15.31 -13.39 26.29
CA VAL A 234 -15.09 -14.67 25.62
C VAL A 234 -16.47 -15.31 25.39
N SER A 235 -16.72 -15.76 24.17
CA SER A 235 -17.92 -16.54 23.87
C SER A 235 -17.69 -17.97 24.38
N ASN A 236 -18.46 -18.40 25.38
CA ASN A 236 -18.38 -19.78 25.88
C ASN A 236 -18.89 -20.82 24.88
N ASP A 237 -19.60 -20.35 23.85
CA ASP A 237 -20.19 -21.18 22.80
C ASP A 237 -19.25 -21.32 21.58
N ASP A 238 -18.05 -20.72 21.63
CA ASP A 238 -17.05 -20.91 20.57
C ASP A 238 -16.41 -22.30 20.74
N PRO A 239 -16.51 -23.19 19.75
CA PRO A 239 -15.89 -24.51 19.85
C PRO A 239 -14.36 -24.47 19.84
N ASN A 240 -13.75 -23.32 19.50
CA ASN A 240 -12.31 -23.13 19.37
C ASN A 240 -11.81 -21.92 20.20
N ILE A 241 -10.59 -21.45 19.91
CA ILE A 241 -10.12 -20.17 20.42
C ILE A 241 -10.89 -19.06 19.71
N ALA A 242 -11.70 -18.35 20.48
CA ALA A 242 -12.53 -17.28 19.94
C ALA A 242 -11.68 -16.12 19.40
N ALA A 243 -11.98 -15.67 18.18
CA ALA A 243 -11.33 -14.51 17.57
C ALA A 243 -11.67 -13.21 18.33
N MET A 244 -10.76 -12.79 19.20
CA MET A 244 -10.93 -11.66 20.12
C MET A 244 -10.51 -10.30 19.55
N HIS A 245 -9.73 -10.32 18.47
CA HIS A 245 -9.16 -9.12 17.87
C HIS A 245 -9.16 -9.18 16.34
N ASP A 246 -8.93 -8.02 15.74
CA ASP A 246 -8.45 -7.84 14.37
C ASP A 246 -7.11 -7.10 14.40
N HIS A 247 -6.53 -6.90 13.23
CA HIS A 247 -5.26 -6.23 13.02
C HIS A 247 -5.45 -4.90 12.31
N ILE A 248 -4.58 -3.93 12.63
CA ILE A 248 -4.39 -2.74 11.82
C ILE A 248 -2.90 -2.65 11.49
N LEU A 249 -2.56 -2.98 10.25
CA LEU A 249 -1.19 -2.89 9.75
C LEU A 249 -0.86 -1.43 9.43
N VAL A 250 0.31 -0.99 9.89
CA VAL A 250 0.77 0.39 9.75
C VAL A 250 2.09 0.42 8.97
N TYR A 251 2.09 1.15 7.85
CA TYR A 251 3.29 1.41 7.05
C TYR A 251 3.48 2.91 6.85
N ARG A 252 4.72 3.37 6.89
CA ARG A 252 5.11 4.73 6.49
C ARG A 252 5.59 4.74 5.04
N LYS A 253 5.61 5.91 4.40
CA LYS A 253 6.23 6.02 3.06
C LYS A 253 7.76 5.99 3.16
N THR A 254 8.31 6.74 4.10
CA THR A 254 9.75 6.80 4.41
C THR A 254 10.01 6.98 5.90
N GLU A 255 11.28 6.93 6.28
CA GLU A 255 11.78 7.27 7.63
C GLU A 255 11.38 8.66 8.14
N ALA A 256 10.97 9.59 7.25
CA ALA A 256 10.55 10.94 7.64
C ALA A 256 9.24 10.98 8.46
N PHE A 257 8.50 9.87 8.52
CA PHE A 257 7.30 9.79 9.34
C PHE A 257 7.61 9.94 10.84
N SER A 258 7.00 10.94 11.47
CA SER A 258 6.98 11.12 12.92
C SER A 258 5.55 10.99 13.45
N ARG A 259 5.36 10.18 14.50
CA ARG A 259 4.06 10.08 15.20
C ARG A 259 3.76 11.39 15.92
N ARG A 260 2.59 11.99 15.64
CA ARG A 260 2.07 13.12 16.41
C ARG A 260 1.36 12.61 17.65
N LEU A 261 1.96 12.82 18.81
CA LEU A 261 1.37 12.45 20.09
C LEU A 261 0.33 13.48 20.51
N LEU A 262 -0.73 13.00 21.16
CA LEU A 262 -1.64 13.90 21.89
C LEU A 262 -0.88 14.50 23.09
N PRO A 263 -1.16 15.76 23.46
CA PRO A 263 -0.62 16.35 24.67
C PRO A 263 -0.95 15.49 25.90
N ARG A 264 0.03 15.32 26.80
CA ARG A 264 -0.20 14.64 28.07
C ARG A 264 -1.13 15.49 28.94
N THR A 265 -2.14 14.86 29.52
CA THR A 265 -2.99 15.47 30.54
C THR A 265 -2.23 15.68 31.85
N GLU A 266 -2.66 16.63 32.68
CA GLU A 266 -2.06 16.88 34.01
C GLU A 266 -2.03 15.61 34.87
N LYS A 267 -3.09 14.81 34.83
CA LYS A 267 -3.19 13.51 35.53
C LYS A 267 -2.17 12.48 35.06
N GLN A 268 -1.75 12.53 33.79
CA GLN A 268 -0.68 11.66 33.27
C GLN A 268 0.69 12.17 33.70
N ILE A 269 0.91 13.49 33.69
CA ILE A 269 2.16 14.12 34.12
C ILE A 269 2.42 13.89 35.62
N SER A 270 1.38 13.94 36.46
CA SER A 270 1.50 13.78 37.92
C SER A 270 2.04 12.41 38.36
N ARG A 271 2.10 11.42 37.46
CA ARG A 271 2.65 10.09 37.72
C ARG A 271 4.18 10.04 37.63
N TYR A 272 4.80 11.02 36.98
CA TYR A 272 6.24 11.10 36.80
C TYR A 272 6.85 11.86 37.98
N LYS A 273 7.87 11.29 38.62
CA LYS A 273 8.59 11.86 39.76
C LYS A 273 10.09 11.64 39.57
N ASN A 274 10.92 12.39 40.30
CA ASN A 274 12.36 12.18 40.33
C ASN A 274 12.83 12.02 41.79
N PRO A 275 12.44 10.93 42.49
CA PRO A 275 12.71 10.76 43.91
C PRO A 275 14.19 10.51 44.22
N ASP A 276 14.97 10.07 43.23
CA ASP A 276 16.36 9.66 43.31
C ASP A 276 17.35 10.66 42.69
N ASN A 277 16.87 11.84 42.27
CA ASN A 277 17.65 12.88 41.58
C ASN A 277 18.36 12.35 40.31
N ASP A 278 17.69 11.50 39.54
CA ASP A 278 18.18 11.02 38.25
C ASP A 278 18.47 12.22 37.32
N PRO A 279 19.68 12.32 36.72
CA PRO A 279 20.05 13.42 35.84
C PRO A 279 19.22 13.49 34.56
N ARG A 280 18.49 12.43 34.21
CA ARG A 280 17.59 12.35 33.06
C ARG A 280 16.21 12.95 33.35
N GLY A 281 15.93 13.39 34.58
CA GLY A 281 14.70 14.08 34.94
C GLY A 281 13.60 13.16 35.47
N VAL A 282 12.34 13.61 35.35
CA VAL A 282 11.19 12.89 35.91
C VAL A 282 10.93 11.57 35.16
N TRP A 283 10.66 10.52 35.91
CA TRP A 283 10.42 9.18 35.39
C TRP A 283 9.26 8.51 36.13
N THR A 284 8.74 7.42 35.57
CA THR A 284 7.74 6.57 36.21
C THR A 284 8.01 5.11 35.83
N SER A 285 7.68 4.16 36.72
CA SER A 285 7.85 2.75 36.41
C SER A 285 6.87 2.33 35.32
N GLY A 286 7.38 1.72 34.25
CA GLY A 286 6.55 1.05 33.24
C GLY A 286 6.25 -0.38 33.67
N GLU A 287 5.03 -0.85 33.43
CA GLU A 287 4.68 -2.26 33.54
C GLU A 287 5.12 -2.97 32.25
N TYR A 288 6.26 -3.66 32.30
CA TYR A 288 6.73 -4.49 31.20
C TYR A 288 6.51 -5.96 31.55
N VAL A 289 5.77 -6.68 30.70
CA VAL A 289 5.56 -8.14 30.81
C VAL A 289 6.61 -8.91 29.98
N SER A 290 7.50 -8.20 29.28
CA SER A 290 8.59 -8.77 28.47
C SER A 290 9.87 -7.92 28.54
N CYS A 291 11.01 -8.53 28.21
CA CYS A 291 12.31 -7.86 28.15
C CYS A 291 12.31 -6.78 27.07
N SER A 292 12.13 -5.52 27.46
CA SER A 292 12.50 -4.39 26.63
C SER A 292 13.86 -3.85 27.10
N GLY A 293 14.68 -3.38 26.16
CA GLY A 293 15.91 -2.66 26.50
C GLY A 293 15.60 -1.37 27.25
N PRO A 294 16.58 -0.77 27.96
CA PRO A 294 16.39 0.49 28.66
C PRO A 294 15.94 1.56 27.65
N THR A 295 14.69 2.00 27.76
CA THR A 295 14.10 2.98 26.84
C THR A 295 13.75 4.24 27.62
N TYR A 296 14.25 5.39 27.15
CA TYR A 296 13.96 6.69 27.75
C TYR A 296 12.98 7.46 26.87
N TYR A 297 11.85 7.86 27.44
CA TYR A 297 10.87 8.69 26.78
C TYR A 297 10.86 10.07 27.45
N PRO A 298 11.26 11.15 26.77
CA PRO A 298 11.17 12.48 27.34
C PRO A 298 9.73 12.81 27.71
N VAL A 299 9.57 13.33 28.93
CA VAL A 299 8.29 13.70 29.53
C VAL A 299 7.88 15.10 29.09
#